data_AF-A0A1D6EWS5-F1
#
_entry.id   AF-A0A1D6EWS5-F1
#
_cell.length_a   1.000
_cell.length_b   1.000
_cell.length_c   1.000
_cell.angle_alpha   90.00
_cell.angle_beta   90.00
_cell.angle_gamma   90.00
#
_symmetry.space_group_name_H-M   'P 1'
#
loop_
_entity.id
_entity.type
_entity.pdbx_description
1 polymer ?
#
loop_
_entity_poly.entity_id
_entity_poly.type
_entity_poly.pdbx_seq_one_letter_code
_entity_poly.pdbx_strand_id
1 'polypeptide(L)'
;MAAGLGARPSATFVAGRFRPLAAPLRPVRSGKFVVPKRCFIVSSRLAWVEDELMEIQKSQEQSSVKSKKRPPLRRGKVSPQLPVPGHIPRPSYVGAKGLPELCKGQLHDAQGITGMRAACKLAARVLDFAGTLVKPSITTNEIDAAVHNMIIEAGAYPSPLGYHGFPKSICTSVNECVCHGVPDSTQLQNGDIINIDVNVFLNGYHGGTSRTFACGQVDDSIKHFLNAAEECLEKGISICRDGVNYRKIGKKISKLAYFYGYYVVERFVGHGIGTMYHSEPLILHHGGYHF
;
A
#
# COMPACT_ATOMS: atom_id res chain seq x y z
N MET A 1 -55.35 10.05 36.15
CA MET A 1 -56.36 9.12 35.59
C MET A 1 -56.12 8.96 34.11
N ALA A 2 -56.08 7.71 33.65
CA ALA A 2 -56.38 7.13 32.33
C ALA A 2 -56.05 7.87 31.00
N ALA A 3 -55.11 7.24 30.27
CA ALA A 3 -55.25 6.58 28.95
C ALA A 3 -55.77 7.33 27.71
N GLY A 4 -55.09 7.10 26.57
CA GLY A 4 -55.62 7.33 25.23
C GLY A 4 -54.60 7.11 24.10
N LEU A 5 -54.50 5.86 23.61
CA LEU A 5 -53.78 5.44 22.41
C LEU A 5 -54.38 6.06 21.13
N GLY A 6 -53.53 6.35 20.14
CA GLY A 6 -53.96 6.75 18.79
C GLY A 6 -52.92 6.40 17.72
N ALA A 7 -53.07 5.21 17.12
CA ALA A 7 -52.29 4.74 15.98
C ALA A 7 -52.73 5.39 14.66
N ARG A 8 -51.79 5.63 13.74
CA ARG A 8 -52.02 5.94 12.30
C ARG A 8 -50.80 5.52 11.45
N PRO A 9 -50.97 5.26 10.14
CA PRO A 9 -50.79 3.90 9.60
C PRO A 9 -49.57 3.70 8.68
N SER A 10 -49.27 2.42 8.46
CA SER A 10 -48.32 1.88 7.49
C SER A 10 -48.76 2.17 6.05
N ALA A 11 -47.89 2.83 5.29
CA ALA A 11 -48.00 2.92 3.84
C ALA A 11 -47.21 1.78 3.19
N THR A 12 -47.95 0.82 2.63
CA THR A 12 -47.47 -0.23 1.73
C THR A 12 -46.99 0.39 0.42
N PHE A 13 -45.68 0.32 0.15
CA PHE A 13 -45.14 0.67 -1.17
C PHE A 13 -45.03 -0.60 -2.03
N VAL A 14 -45.78 -0.58 -3.13
CA VAL A 14 -45.90 -1.66 -4.11
C VAL A 14 -44.59 -1.81 -4.88
N ALA A 15 -44.06 -3.03 -4.94
CA ALA A 15 -42.87 -3.39 -5.71
C ALA A 15 -43.16 -3.34 -7.23
N GLY A 16 -42.78 -2.24 -7.87
CA GLY A 16 -42.73 -2.12 -9.33
C GLY A 16 -41.54 -2.90 -9.90
N ARG A 17 -41.81 -3.95 -10.67
CA ARG A 17 -40.82 -4.68 -11.48
C ARG A 17 -40.27 -3.77 -12.58
N PHE A 18 -39.02 -3.32 -12.46
CA PHE A 18 -38.26 -2.77 -13.58
C PHE A 18 -37.26 -3.82 -14.09
N ARG A 19 -37.52 -4.34 -15.30
CA ARG A 19 -36.53 -5.08 -16.09
C ARG A 19 -35.52 -4.08 -16.68
N PRO A 20 -34.21 -4.28 -16.54
CA PRO A 20 -33.25 -3.60 -17.40
C PRO A 20 -33.23 -4.28 -18.78
N LEU A 21 -33.55 -3.51 -19.81
CA LEU A 21 -33.36 -3.89 -21.21
C LEU A 21 -31.86 -4.07 -21.49
N ALA A 22 -31.48 -5.28 -21.87
CA ALA A 22 -30.17 -5.56 -22.44
C ALA A 22 -30.07 -4.90 -23.82
N ALA A 23 -29.14 -3.97 -23.98
CA ALA A 23 -28.75 -3.44 -25.30
C ALA A 23 -27.65 -4.34 -25.89
N PRO A 24 -27.71 -4.69 -27.19
CA PRO A 24 -26.73 -5.58 -27.81
C PRO A 24 -25.39 -4.87 -28.05
N LEU A 25 -24.30 -5.56 -27.70
CA LEU A 25 -22.92 -5.15 -28.02
C LEU A 25 -22.72 -5.18 -29.55
N ARG A 26 -22.41 -4.02 -30.15
CA ARG A 26 -21.82 -3.95 -31.50
C ARG A 26 -20.30 -3.97 -31.39
N PRO A 27 -19.59 -4.65 -32.31
CA PRO A 27 -18.13 -4.71 -32.27
C PRO A 27 -17.53 -3.38 -32.74
N VAL A 28 -16.68 -2.77 -31.91
CA VAL A 28 -15.92 -1.56 -32.28
C VAL A 28 -14.72 -1.98 -33.12
N ARG A 29 -14.67 -1.47 -34.35
CA ARG A 29 -13.56 -1.58 -35.30
C ARG A 29 -12.28 -0.98 -34.71
N SER A 30 -11.16 -1.62 -35.03
CA SER A 30 -9.79 -1.16 -34.79
C SER A 30 -9.57 0.27 -35.29
N GLY A 31 -9.45 1.23 -34.37
CA GLY A 31 -9.06 2.61 -34.64
C GLY A 31 -7.78 2.95 -33.89
N LYS A 32 -6.82 3.56 -34.59
CA LYS A 32 -5.53 4.03 -34.06
C LYS A 32 -5.76 4.93 -32.84
N PHE A 33 -5.03 4.67 -31.74
CA PHE A 33 -4.99 5.55 -30.58
C PHE A 33 -4.36 6.89 -30.98
N VAL A 34 -5.15 7.95 -31.00
CA VAL A 34 -4.67 9.33 -31.06
C VAL A 34 -4.54 9.81 -29.62
N VAL A 35 -3.31 9.97 -29.14
CA VAL A 35 -3.03 10.61 -27.85
C VAL A 35 -3.19 12.13 -28.03
N PRO A 36 -4.06 12.82 -27.30
CA PRO A 36 -4.17 14.27 -27.41
C PRO A 36 -2.93 14.92 -26.81
N LYS A 37 -2.20 15.72 -27.60
CA LYS A 37 -1.14 16.61 -27.08
C LYS A 37 -1.80 17.66 -26.18
N ARG A 38 -1.64 17.53 -24.86
CA ARG A 38 -2.04 18.56 -23.90
C ARG A 38 -0.95 19.62 -23.85
N CYS A 39 -1.28 20.82 -24.28
CA CYS A 39 -0.43 21.99 -24.13
C CYS A 39 -0.68 22.58 -22.73
N PHE A 40 0.36 22.61 -21.89
CA PHE A 40 0.31 23.29 -20.60
C PHE A 40 0.80 24.72 -20.79
N ILE A 41 0.08 25.71 -20.26
CA ILE A 41 0.62 27.06 -20.10
C ILE A 41 1.25 27.10 -18.71
N VAL A 42 2.58 27.02 -18.64
CA VAL A 42 3.34 27.10 -17.41
C VAL A 42 3.76 28.55 -17.15
N SER A 43 3.59 29.03 -15.93
CA SER A 43 4.05 30.35 -15.49
C SER A 43 5.57 30.49 -15.69
N SER A 44 6.06 31.66 -16.11
CA SER A 44 7.48 31.93 -16.42
C SER A 44 8.47 31.62 -15.28
N ARG A 45 8.01 31.40 -14.04
CA ARG A 45 8.82 30.94 -12.90
C ARG A 45 9.09 29.44 -12.87
N LEU A 46 8.56 28.67 -13.83
CA LEU A 46 8.65 27.22 -13.89
C LEU A 46 9.14 26.74 -15.28
N ALA A 47 9.79 27.59 -16.08
CA ALA A 47 10.29 27.23 -17.41
C ALA A 47 11.27 26.03 -17.38
N TRP A 48 12.10 25.94 -16.33
CA TRP A 48 13.00 24.80 -16.07
C TRP A 48 12.26 23.46 -15.97
N VAL A 49 10.98 23.49 -15.59
CA VAL A 49 10.13 22.30 -15.47
C VAL A 49 9.67 21.79 -16.84
N GLU A 50 9.52 22.67 -17.84
CA GLU A 50 9.19 22.27 -19.20
C GLU A 50 10.35 21.52 -19.84
N ASP A 51 11.57 22.01 -19.63
CA ASP A 51 12.79 21.38 -20.13
C ASP A 51 12.97 19.97 -19.52
N GLU A 52 12.77 19.83 -18.21
CA GLU A 52 12.87 18.56 -17.50
C GLU A 52 11.77 17.56 -17.93
N LEU A 53 10.53 18.02 -18.13
CA LEU A 53 9.44 17.20 -18.68
C LEU A 53 9.69 16.77 -20.13
N MET A 54 10.27 17.64 -20.96
CA MET A 54 10.64 17.30 -22.34
C MET A 54 11.78 16.29 -22.40
N GLU A 55 12.76 16.37 -21.49
CA GLU A 55 13.83 15.36 -21.38
C GLU A 55 13.29 14.00 -20.91
N ILE A 56 12.34 13.99 -19.97
CA ILE A 56 11.66 12.75 -19.54
C ILE A 56 10.87 12.15 -20.71
N GLN A 57 10.16 12.97 -21.51
CA GLN A 57 9.45 12.47 -22.69
C GLN A 57 10.40 11.91 -23.76
N LYS A 58 11.52 12.60 -24.05
CA LYS A 58 12.52 12.13 -25.01
C LYS A 58 13.20 10.84 -24.57
N SER A 59 13.51 10.70 -23.28
CA SER A 59 14.12 9.46 -22.75
C SER A 59 13.14 8.28 -22.81
N GLN A 60 11.84 8.51 -22.57
CA GLN A 60 10.80 7.49 -22.75
C GLN A 60 10.57 7.08 -24.22
N GLU A 61 10.74 7.99 -25.19
CA GLU A 61 10.68 7.66 -26.62
C GLU A 61 11.92 6.89 -27.10
N GLN A 62 13.11 7.25 -26.60
CA GLN A 62 14.38 6.59 -26.93
C GLN A 62 14.54 5.21 -26.27
N SER A 63 13.90 4.96 -25.11
CA SER A 63 13.92 3.67 -24.44
C SER A 63 12.97 2.62 -25.04
N SER A 64 12.37 2.88 -26.21
CA SER A 64 11.49 1.94 -26.92
C SER A 64 12.22 0.74 -27.56
N VAL A 65 13.18 0.17 -26.84
CA VAL A 65 13.61 -1.21 -27.06
C VAL A 65 12.36 -2.08 -26.87
N LYS A 66 12.07 -2.97 -27.82
CA LYS A 66 10.91 -3.89 -27.79
C LYS A 66 10.92 -4.73 -26.51
N SER A 67 10.36 -4.19 -25.43
CA SER A 67 10.15 -4.88 -24.16
C SER A 67 9.21 -6.05 -24.44
N LYS A 68 9.73 -7.28 -24.34
CA LYS A 68 8.88 -8.47 -24.32
C LYS A 68 7.95 -8.31 -23.13
N LYS A 69 6.65 -8.10 -23.39
CA LYS A 69 5.63 -8.02 -22.33
C LYS A 69 5.77 -9.24 -21.42
N ARG A 70 6.06 -9.00 -20.14
CA ARG A 70 6.10 -10.06 -19.12
C ARG A 70 4.73 -10.72 -19.04
N PRO A 71 4.67 -12.05 -18.79
CA PRO A 71 3.41 -12.69 -18.46
C PRO A 71 2.85 -12.07 -17.17
N PRO A 72 1.51 -11.97 -17.03
CA PRO A 72 0.90 -11.52 -15.78
C PRO A 72 1.33 -12.40 -14.60
N LEU A 73 1.51 -11.79 -13.44
CA LEU A 73 1.83 -12.45 -12.19
C LEU A 73 0.73 -13.46 -11.85
N ARG A 74 1.15 -14.66 -11.42
CA ARG A 74 0.24 -15.71 -10.95
C ARG A 74 0.60 -16.05 -9.52
N ARG A 75 -0.43 -16.34 -8.72
CA ARG A 75 -0.25 -16.81 -7.35
C ARG A 75 0.48 -18.15 -7.35
N GLY A 76 1.55 -18.24 -6.57
CA GLY A 76 2.29 -19.46 -6.30
C GLY A 76 1.63 -20.32 -5.22
N LYS A 77 2.31 -21.40 -4.85
CA LYS A 77 1.89 -22.28 -3.76
C LYS A 77 2.28 -21.66 -2.41
N VAL A 78 1.29 -21.42 -1.56
CA VAL A 78 1.50 -20.92 -0.19
C VAL A 78 1.91 -22.10 0.70
N SER A 79 3.05 -21.99 1.39
CA SER A 79 3.49 -22.99 2.37
C SER A 79 2.75 -22.82 3.72
N PRO A 80 2.75 -23.82 4.62
CA PRO A 80 2.13 -23.70 5.94
C PRO A 80 2.62 -22.49 6.74
N GLN A 81 1.81 -22.10 7.73
CA GLN A 81 2.14 -21.00 8.65
C GLN A 81 3.37 -21.35 9.50
N LEU A 82 4.27 -20.38 9.69
CA LEU A 82 5.44 -20.54 10.55
C LEU A 82 5.06 -20.39 12.03
N PRO A 83 5.66 -21.20 12.93
CA PRO A 83 5.31 -21.20 14.35
C PRO A 83 5.96 -20.02 15.08
N VAL A 84 5.22 -19.43 16.03
CA VAL A 84 5.76 -18.42 16.95
C VAL A 84 5.94 -19.05 18.35
N PRO A 85 7.13 -19.03 18.95
CA PRO A 85 7.37 -19.55 20.30
C PRO A 85 6.40 -19.01 21.36
N GLY A 86 6.08 -19.83 22.35
CA GLY A 86 5.10 -19.51 23.40
C GLY A 86 5.40 -18.23 24.18
N HIS A 87 6.69 -17.96 24.43
CA HIS A 87 7.17 -16.84 25.24
C HIS A 87 7.08 -15.46 24.55
N ILE A 88 6.87 -15.41 23.23
CA ILE A 88 6.74 -14.14 22.51
C ILE A 88 5.35 -13.54 22.78
N PRO A 89 5.27 -12.28 23.26
CA PRO A 89 4.00 -11.59 23.44
C PRO A 89 3.20 -11.52 22.13
N ARG A 90 1.92 -11.85 22.18
CA ARG A 90 1.03 -11.85 21.01
C ARG A 90 0.07 -10.66 21.07
N PRO A 91 -0.24 -10.04 19.92
CA PRO A 91 -1.27 -9.01 19.86
C PRO A 91 -2.67 -9.62 20.02
N SER A 92 -3.63 -8.77 20.38
CA SER A 92 -4.98 -9.17 20.84
C SER A 92 -5.79 -9.98 19.82
N TYR A 93 -5.53 -9.82 18.53
CA TYR A 93 -6.26 -10.53 17.47
C TYR A 93 -5.82 -11.99 17.30
N VAL A 94 -4.67 -12.39 17.84
CA VAL A 94 -4.17 -13.76 17.69
C VAL A 94 -4.98 -14.69 18.59
N GLY A 95 -5.82 -15.53 17.98
CA GLY A 95 -6.74 -16.43 18.69
C GLY A 95 -8.11 -15.81 19.01
N ALA A 96 -8.35 -14.56 18.63
CA ALA A 96 -9.66 -13.93 18.75
C ALA A 96 -10.63 -14.48 17.69
N LYS A 97 -11.90 -14.63 18.05
CA LYS A 97 -12.97 -15.09 17.14
C LYS A 97 -13.67 -13.95 16.38
N GLY A 98 -13.32 -12.70 16.66
CA GLY A 98 -13.93 -11.50 16.09
C GLY A 98 -12.92 -10.62 15.35
N LEU A 99 -13.44 -9.73 14.49
CA LEU A 99 -12.61 -8.72 13.83
C LEU A 99 -12.14 -7.68 14.88
N PRO A 100 -10.90 -7.17 14.79
CA PRO A 100 -10.45 -6.07 15.64
C PRO A 100 -11.35 -4.85 15.38
N GLU A 101 -11.88 -4.23 16.43
CA GLU A 101 -12.60 -2.98 16.30
C GLU A 101 -11.63 -1.84 15.94
N LEU A 102 -12.06 -0.95 15.03
CA LEU A 102 -11.27 0.24 14.70
C LEU A 102 -11.32 1.20 15.89
N CYS A 103 -10.20 1.32 16.62
CA CYS A 103 -10.11 2.23 17.74
C CYS A 103 -9.94 3.69 17.28
N LYS A 104 -10.50 4.61 18.06
CA LYS A 104 -10.24 6.05 17.96
C LYS A 104 -8.74 6.32 18.13
N GLY A 105 -8.26 7.42 17.54
CA GLY A 105 -6.83 7.72 17.43
C GLY A 105 -6.01 7.57 18.73
N GLN A 106 -4.74 7.20 18.58
CA GLN A 106 -3.84 6.87 19.70
C GLN A 106 -2.93 8.06 20.02
N LEU A 107 -3.13 8.69 21.18
CA LEU A 107 -2.22 9.70 21.71
C LEU A 107 -1.27 9.03 22.70
N HIS A 108 0.03 9.04 22.38
CA HIS A 108 1.06 8.40 23.20
C HIS A 108 1.66 9.39 24.20
N ASP A 109 1.83 8.93 25.44
CA ASP A 109 2.69 9.56 26.43
C ASP A 109 4.18 9.24 26.16
N ALA A 110 5.07 9.65 27.07
CA ALA A 110 6.51 9.42 26.92
C ALA A 110 6.89 7.92 26.85
N GLN A 111 6.17 7.06 27.58
CA GLN A 111 6.39 5.62 27.56
C GLN A 111 5.93 5.03 26.21
N GLY A 112 4.75 5.42 25.74
CA GLY A 112 4.23 5.03 24.43
C GLY A 112 5.16 5.44 23.29
N ILE A 113 5.67 6.67 23.31
CA ILE A 113 6.64 7.15 22.32
C ILE A 113 7.92 6.30 22.34
N THR A 114 8.39 5.89 23.52
CA THR A 114 9.57 5.02 23.66
C THR A 114 9.31 3.63 23.09
N GLY A 115 8.13 3.04 23.36
CA GLY A 115 7.70 1.78 22.79
C GLY A 115 7.61 1.82 21.26
N MET A 116 6.97 2.86 20.71
CA MET A 116 6.87 3.09 19.27
C MET A 116 8.24 3.23 18.61
N ARG A 117 9.17 3.98 19.20
CA ARG A 117 10.55 4.09 18.69
C ARG A 117 11.25 2.74 18.62
N ALA A 118 11.10 1.91 19.65
CA ALA A 118 11.70 0.58 19.67
C ALA A 118 11.11 -0.33 18.59
N ALA A 119 9.78 -0.40 18.47
CA ALA A 119 9.10 -1.22 17.48
C ALA A 119 9.42 -0.77 16.04
N CYS A 120 9.35 0.54 15.75
CA CYS A 120 9.66 1.08 14.42
C CYS A 120 11.14 0.89 14.06
N LYS A 121 12.07 1.04 15.02
CA LYS A 121 13.50 0.79 14.78
C LYS A 121 13.77 -0.68 14.47
N LEU A 122 13.06 -1.61 15.12
CA LEU A 122 13.15 -3.02 14.78
C LEU A 122 12.59 -3.30 13.38
N ALA A 123 11.40 -2.77 13.06
CA ALA A 123 10.79 -2.93 11.73
C ALA A 123 11.73 -2.44 10.61
N ALA A 124 12.36 -1.27 10.79
CA ALA A 124 13.33 -0.73 9.84
C ALA A 124 14.55 -1.66 9.64
N ARG A 125 15.12 -2.16 10.74
CA ARG A 125 16.25 -3.12 10.67
C ARG A 125 15.88 -4.41 9.95
N VAL A 126 14.68 -4.91 10.20
CA VAL A 126 14.17 -6.13 9.55
C VAL A 126 13.92 -5.89 8.06
N LEU A 127 13.38 -4.72 7.70
CA LEU A 127 13.19 -4.33 6.30
C LEU A 127 14.52 -4.18 5.55
N ASP A 128 15.53 -3.56 6.16
CA ASP A 128 16.86 -3.46 5.55
C ASP A 128 17.49 -4.84 5.34
N PHE A 129 17.36 -5.75 6.32
CA PHE A 129 17.77 -7.15 6.16
C PHE A 129 17.02 -7.85 5.02
N ALA A 130 15.68 -7.71 4.97
CA ALA A 130 14.85 -8.29 3.91
C ALA A 130 15.31 -7.82 2.51
N GLY A 131 15.67 -6.54 2.39
CA GLY A 131 16.22 -5.96 1.16
C GLY A 131 17.50 -6.65 0.67
N THR A 132 18.37 -7.10 1.58
CA THR A 132 19.61 -7.83 1.21
C THR A 132 19.34 -9.20 0.58
N LEU A 133 18.14 -9.75 0.80
CA LEU A 133 17.74 -11.06 0.27
C LEU A 133 17.19 -10.95 -1.16
N VAL A 134 16.81 -9.76 -1.61
CA VAL A 134 16.18 -9.54 -2.92
C VAL A 134 17.18 -9.78 -4.04
N LYS A 135 17.04 -10.92 -4.71
CA LYS A 135 17.87 -11.32 -5.86
C LYS A 135 17.11 -12.27 -6.78
N PRO A 136 17.51 -12.42 -8.05
CA PRO A 136 16.88 -13.37 -8.95
C PRO A 136 16.87 -14.79 -8.37
N SER A 137 15.82 -15.55 -8.71
CA SER A 137 15.54 -16.93 -8.31
C SER A 137 15.17 -17.15 -6.83
N ILE A 138 15.31 -16.18 -5.93
CA ILE A 138 14.77 -16.31 -4.58
C ILE A 138 13.24 -16.29 -4.61
N THR A 139 12.59 -17.10 -3.79
CA THR A 139 11.14 -17.05 -3.61
C THR A 139 10.73 -16.01 -2.58
N THR A 140 9.53 -15.46 -2.73
CA THR A 140 8.94 -14.58 -1.71
C THR A 140 8.76 -15.31 -0.38
N ASN A 141 8.46 -16.62 -0.41
CA ASN A 141 8.38 -17.45 0.80
C ASN A 141 9.73 -17.64 1.52
N GLU A 142 10.86 -17.70 0.81
CA GLU A 142 12.19 -17.74 1.44
C GLU A 142 12.52 -16.42 2.15
N ILE A 143 12.12 -15.29 1.56
CA ILE A 143 12.24 -13.97 2.20
C ILE A 143 11.39 -13.92 3.48
N ASP A 144 10.12 -14.35 3.41
CA ASP A 144 9.23 -14.41 4.58
C ASP A 144 9.80 -15.28 5.70
N ALA A 145 10.35 -16.45 5.39
CA ALA A 145 10.94 -17.35 6.38
C ALA A 145 12.16 -16.74 7.08
N ALA A 146 13.06 -16.10 6.32
CA ALA A 146 14.24 -15.44 6.88
C ALA A 146 13.84 -14.24 7.76
N VAL A 147 12.89 -13.43 7.30
CA VAL A 147 12.37 -12.27 8.05
C VAL A 147 11.63 -12.71 9.30
N HIS A 148 10.81 -13.76 9.22
CA HIS A 148 10.14 -14.36 10.36
C HIS A 148 11.16 -14.71 11.45
N ASN A 149 12.20 -15.46 11.11
CA ASN A 149 13.23 -15.86 12.08
C ASN A 149 13.89 -14.65 12.76
N MET A 150 14.27 -13.61 11.99
CA MET A 150 14.85 -12.39 12.57
C MET A 150 13.89 -11.67 13.53
N ILE A 151 12.60 -11.63 13.22
CA ILE A 151 11.58 -11.04 14.10
C ILE A 151 11.46 -11.84 15.40
N ILE A 152 11.44 -13.17 15.31
CA ILE A 152 11.37 -14.09 16.45
C ILE A 152 12.61 -13.97 17.35
N GLU A 153 13.80 -13.94 16.76
CA GLU A 153 15.07 -13.75 17.48
C GLU A 153 15.14 -12.40 18.20
N ALA A 154 14.47 -11.37 17.67
CA ALA A 154 14.34 -10.08 18.32
C ALA A 154 13.27 -10.04 19.42
N GLY A 155 12.61 -11.16 19.73
CA GLY A 155 11.56 -11.26 20.75
C GLY A 155 10.24 -10.58 20.36
N ALA A 156 10.03 -10.35 19.07
CA ALA A 156 8.84 -9.67 18.55
C ALA A 156 7.91 -10.65 17.82
N TYR A 157 6.65 -10.24 17.66
CA TYR A 157 5.66 -10.98 16.88
C TYR A 157 5.51 -10.35 15.47
N PRO A 158 5.49 -11.13 14.39
CA PRO A 158 5.22 -10.60 13.04
C PRO A 158 3.74 -10.21 12.91
N SER A 159 3.44 -8.91 12.91
CA SER A 159 2.06 -8.41 13.04
C SER A 159 1.09 -8.95 11.97
N PRO A 160 1.46 -9.07 10.68
CA PRO A 160 0.56 -9.64 9.67
C PRO A 160 0.09 -11.06 9.99
N LEU A 161 0.88 -11.84 10.74
CA LEU A 161 0.61 -13.26 10.97
C LEU A 161 -0.67 -13.45 11.78
N GLY A 162 -1.69 -14.07 11.16
CA GLY A 162 -3.00 -14.30 11.73
C GLY A 162 -3.92 -13.07 11.73
N TYR A 163 -3.44 -11.89 11.31
CA TYR A 163 -4.26 -10.69 11.23
C TYR A 163 -5.32 -10.85 10.13
N HIS A 164 -6.60 -10.88 10.50
CA HIS A 164 -7.71 -11.25 9.60
C HIS A 164 -7.49 -12.58 8.85
N GLY A 165 -6.78 -13.53 9.46
CA GLY A 165 -6.45 -14.81 8.84
C GLY A 165 -5.33 -14.74 7.78
N PHE A 166 -4.57 -13.64 7.71
CA PHE A 166 -3.41 -13.54 6.82
C PHE A 166 -2.34 -14.58 7.21
N PRO A 167 -1.84 -15.39 6.26
CA PRO A 167 -1.14 -16.65 6.58
C PRO A 167 0.39 -16.51 6.76
N LYS A 168 0.95 -15.32 6.57
CA LYS A 168 2.40 -15.06 6.48
C LYS A 168 2.84 -13.93 7.39
N SER A 169 4.15 -13.80 7.56
CA SER A 169 4.76 -12.89 8.54
C SER A 169 4.94 -11.48 7.99
N ILE A 170 5.06 -11.36 6.67
CA ILE A 170 5.18 -10.10 5.93
C ILE A 170 4.33 -10.13 4.66
N CYS A 171 4.17 -8.97 4.02
CA CYS A 171 3.64 -8.90 2.65
C CYS A 171 4.78 -8.74 1.64
N THR A 172 4.67 -9.41 0.49
CA THR A 172 5.60 -9.31 -0.64
C THR A 172 4.82 -9.06 -1.92
N SER A 173 4.89 -7.83 -2.43
CA SER A 173 4.07 -7.34 -3.54
C SER A 173 4.94 -7.11 -4.77
N VAL A 174 4.92 -8.09 -5.68
CA VAL A 174 5.75 -8.11 -6.89
C VAL A 174 5.03 -7.42 -8.05
N ASN A 175 5.73 -6.55 -8.77
CA ASN A 175 5.28 -5.88 -10.00
C ASN A 175 3.87 -5.25 -9.90
N GLU A 176 2.86 -5.80 -10.59
CA GLU A 176 1.50 -5.26 -10.62
C GLU A 176 0.70 -5.49 -9.32
N CYS A 177 1.24 -6.27 -8.38
CA CYS A 177 0.65 -6.45 -7.06
C CYS A 177 0.82 -5.16 -6.25
N VAL A 178 -0.26 -4.43 -6.03
CA VAL A 178 -0.25 -3.12 -5.34
C VAL A 178 0.21 -3.23 -3.88
N CYS A 179 -0.41 -4.11 -3.11
CA CYS A 179 -0.08 -4.35 -1.70
C CYS A 179 -0.65 -5.71 -1.25
N HIS A 180 -0.29 -6.14 -0.03
CA HIS A 180 -0.78 -7.38 0.61
C HIS A 180 -0.55 -8.66 -0.21
N GLY A 181 0.50 -8.69 -1.03
CA GLY A 181 0.92 -9.92 -1.68
C GLY A 181 1.32 -10.96 -0.63
N VAL A 182 0.76 -12.17 -0.73
CA VAL A 182 1.05 -13.26 0.21
C VAL A 182 2.35 -13.96 -0.25
N PRO A 183 3.39 -14.02 0.59
CA PRO A 183 4.58 -14.82 0.31
C PRO A 183 4.24 -16.27 -0.07
N ASP A 184 4.78 -16.73 -1.19
CA ASP A 184 4.49 -18.02 -1.80
C ASP A 184 5.69 -18.53 -2.63
N SER A 185 5.48 -19.59 -3.42
CA SER A 185 6.54 -20.19 -4.24
C SER A 185 6.96 -19.35 -5.46
N THR A 186 6.50 -18.11 -5.61
CA THR A 186 6.90 -17.23 -6.71
C THR A 186 8.36 -16.85 -6.60
N GLN A 187 9.15 -17.19 -7.62
CA GLN A 187 10.57 -16.79 -7.74
C GLN A 187 10.69 -15.43 -8.41
N LEU A 188 11.48 -14.55 -7.80
CA LEU A 188 11.81 -13.25 -8.38
C LEU A 188 12.65 -13.42 -9.65
N GLN A 189 12.36 -12.61 -10.66
CA GLN A 189 13.10 -12.58 -11.91
C GLN A 189 13.97 -11.33 -11.99
N ASN A 190 15.00 -11.37 -12.83
CA ASN A 190 15.81 -10.18 -13.10
C ASN A 190 14.95 -9.08 -13.73
N GLY A 191 15.03 -7.90 -13.13
CA GLY A 191 14.28 -6.71 -13.47
C GLY A 191 12.88 -6.64 -12.85
N ASP A 192 12.51 -7.56 -11.95
CA ASP A 192 11.30 -7.37 -11.13
C ASP A 192 11.49 -6.25 -10.11
N ILE A 193 10.38 -5.69 -9.66
CA ILE A 193 10.32 -4.92 -8.42
C ILE A 193 9.47 -5.65 -7.39
N ILE A 194 9.84 -5.53 -6.13
CA ILE A 194 9.12 -6.14 -5.01
C ILE A 194 9.01 -5.12 -3.88
N ASN A 195 7.78 -4.79 -3.48
CA ASN A 195 7.54 -4.15 -2.20
C ASN A 195 7.55 -5.19 -1.08
N ILE A 196 8.34 -4.95 -0.04
CA ILE A 196 8.33 -5.74 1.18
C ILE A 196 7.78 -4.86 2.30
N ASP A 197 6.70 -5.32 2.92
CA ASP A 197 6.02 -4.61 4.03
C ASP A 197 6.21 -5.40 5.34
N VAL A 198 6.94 -4.76 6.26
CA VAL A 198 7.35 -5.34 7.54
C VAL A 198 6.62 -4.63 8.66
N ASN A 199 5.90 -5.41 9.47
CA ASN A 199 5.26 -4.91 10.68
C ASN A 199 5.54 -5.87 11.85
N VAL A 200 6.03 -5.33 12.96
CA VAL A 200 6.40 -6.10 14.16
C VAL A 200 5.62 -5.60 15.36
N PHE A 201 5.30 -6.51 16.28
CA PHE A 201 4.71 -6.20 17.58
C PHE A 201 5.74 -6.50 18.66
N LEU A 202 6.21 -5.46 19.32
CA LEU A 202 7.26 -5.52 20.34
C LEU A 202 6.79 -4.77 21.58
N ASN A 203 6.82 -5.44 22.73
CA ASN A 203 6.51 -4.83 24.04
C ASN A 203 5.18 -4.07 24.09
N GLY A 204 4.15 -4.58 23.39
CA GLY A 204 2.82 -3.95 23.37
C GLY A 204 2.57 -2.95 22.25
N TYR A 205 3.56 -2.70 21.38
CA TYR A 205 3.46 -1.71 20.30
C TYR A 205 3.76 -2.32 18.93
N HIS A 206 2.93 -1.96 17.95
CA HIS A 206 3.19 -2.22 16.54
C HIS A 206 4.10 -1.14 15.94
N GLY A 207 5.06 -1.56 15.15
CA GLY A 207 5.89 -0.69 14.31
C GLY A 207 5.94 -1.25 12.90
N GLY A 208 5.86 -0.37 11.90
CA GLY A 208 5.65 -0.76 10.50
C GLY A 208 6.43 0.11 9.53
N THR A 209 6.95 -0.50 8.47
CA THR A 209 7.53 0.20 7.32
C THR A 209 7.61 -0.73 6.12
N SER A 210 7.61 -0.15 4.91
CA SER A 210 7.79 -0.88 3.67
C SER A 210 8.70 -0.13 2.71
N ARG A 211 9.32 -0.87 1.79
CA ARG A 211 10.14 -0.32 0.71
C ARG A 211 10.02 -1.21 -0.52
N THR A 212 10.05 -0.59 -1.69
CA THR A 212 10.12 -1.31 -2.98
C THR A 212 11.57 -1.46 -3.41
N PHE A 213 11.98 -2.70 -3.67
CA PHE A 213 13.34 -3.07 -4.07
C PHE A 213 13.37 -3.51 -5.53
N ALA A 214 14.44 -3.17 -6.23
CA ALA A 214 14.76 -3.71 -7.55
C ALA A 214 15.43 -5.09 -7.41
N CYS A 215 14.96 -6.07 -8.18
CA CYS A 215 15.55 -7.40 -8.25
C CYS A 215 16.52 -7.48 -9.44
N GLY A 216 17.82 -7.38 -9.20
CA GLY A 216 18.82 -7.34 -10.26
C GLY A 216 18.76 -6.03 -11.06
N GLN A 217 18.87 -6.12 -12.39
CA GLN A 217 18.89 -4.94 -13.27
C GLN A 217 17.49 -4.58 -13.75
N VAL A 218 17.05 -3.37 -13.40
CA VAL A 218 15.78 -2.77 -13.83
C VAL A 218 16.01 -1.69 -14.88
N ASP A 219 15.04 -1.47 -15.75
CA ASP A 219 15.09 -0.40 -16.75
C ASP A 219 14.90 1.00 -16.13
N ASP A 220 15.20 2.03 -16.90
CA ASP A 220 15.13 3.41 -16.42
C ASP A 220 13.69 3.87 -16.12
N SER A 221 12.68 3.26 -16.74
CA SER A 221 11.28 3.56 -16.45
C SER A 221 10.88 3.07 -15.05
N ILE A 222 11.43 1.93 -14.63
CA ILE A 222 11.26 1.41 -13.27
C ILE A 222 12.01 2.27 -12.26
N LYS A 223 13.26 2.68 -12.57
CA LYS A 223 14.01 3.59 -11.68
C LYS A 223 13.26 4.92 -11.50
N HIS A 224 12.72 5.46 -12.58
CA HIS A 224 11.89 6.67 -12.55
C HIS A 224 10.65 6.48 -11.65
N PHE A 225 9.95 5.36 -11.78
CA PHE A 225 8.81 5.03 -10.92
C PHE A 225 9.19 4.95 -9.43
N LEU A 226 10.30 4.26 -9.12
CA LEU A 226 10.76 4.11 -7.74
C LEU A 226 11.12 5.45 -7.11
N ASN A 227 11.87 6.29 -7.84
CA ASN A 227 12.22 7.64 -7.39
C ASN A 227 10.96 8.50 -7.18
N ALA A 228 10.02 8.47 -8.13
CA ALA A 228 8.77 9.23 -8.03
C ALA A 228 7.94 8.81 -6.80
N ALA A 229 7.87 7.51 -6.51
CA ALA A 229 7.16 6.99 -5.34
C ALA A 229 7.83 7.41 -4.02
N GLU A 230 9.16 7.35 -3.94
CA GLU A 230 9.93 7.79 -2.77
C GLU A 230 9.79 9.30 -2.53
N GLU A 231 9.93 10.12 -3.58
CA GLU A 231 9.72 11.57 -3.47
C GLU A 231 8.30 11.94 -3.06
N CYS A 232 7.28 11.19 -3.52
CA CYS A 232 5.91 11.35 -3.05
C CYS A 232 5.77 11.08 -1.55
N LEU A 233 6.39 10.01 -1.05
CA LEU A 233 6.41 9.68 0.38
C LEU A 233 7.07 10.82 1.19
N GLU A 234 8.28 11.21 0.81
CA GLU A 234 9.03 12.28 1.49
C GLU A 234 8.26 13.61 1.46
N LYS A 235 7.58 13.92 0.34
CA LYS A 235 6.75 15.13 0.27
C LYS A 235 5.54 15.06 1.20
N GLY A 236 4.93 13.88 1.34
CA GLY A 236 3.89 13.62 2.31
C GLY A 236 4.37 13.84 3.75
N ILE A 237 5.54 13.30 4.10
CA ILE A 237 6.16 13.44 5.42
C ILE A 237 6.50 14.91 5.72
N SER A 238 7.06 15.65 4.75
CA SER A 238 7.55 17.03 4.93
C SER A 238 6.51 18.05 5.42
N ILE A 239 5.23 17.74 5.26
CA ILE A 239 4.14 18.62 5.71
C ILE A 239 3.59 18.25 7.08
N CYS A 240 3.92 17.08 7.60
CA CYS A 240 3.43 16.58 8.89
C CYS A 240 3.96 17.45 10.04
N ARG A 241 3.04 18.15 10.70
CA ARG A 241 3.27 18.97 11.90
C ARG A 241 1.94 19.23 12.58
N ASP A 242 1.98 19.74 13.80
CA ASP A 242 0.77 20.12 14.54
C ASP A 242 -0.11 21.12 13.74
N GLY A 243 -1.43 20.97 13.87
CA GLY A 243 -2.43 21.79 13.16
C GLY A 243 -2.60 21.52 11.66
N VAL A 244 -1.79 20.67 11.03
CA VAL A 244 -1.96 20.34 9.60
C VAL A 244 -3.03 19.27 9.41
N ASN A 245 -4.06 19.60 8.61
CA ASN A 245 -5.11 18.65 8.25
C ASN A 245 -4.56 17.49 7.39
N TYR A 246 -4.86 16.24 7.76
CA TYR A 246 -4.42 15.02 7.07
C TYR A 246 -4.71 15.00 5.56
N ARG A 247 -5.79 15.62 5.08
CA ARG A 247 -6.10 15.72 3.64
C ARG A 247 -5.02 16.43 2.83
N LYS A 248 -4.19 17.26 3.47
CA LYS A 248 -3.07 17.92 2.80
C LYS A 248 -2.00 16.93 2.36
N ILE A 249 -1.84 15.78 3.04
CA ILE A 249 -0.89 14.73 2.69
C ILE A 249 -1.25 14.18 1.29
N GLY A 250 -2.48 13.70 1.13
CA GLY A 250 -2.93 13.18 -0.17
C GLY A 250 -2.91 14.22 -1.30
N LYS A 251 -3.24 15.49 -1.01
CA LYS A 251 -3.10 16.57 -2.01
C LYS A 251 -1.66 16.76 -2.50
N LYS A 252 -0.66 16.65 -1.61
CA LYS A 252 0.75 16.77 -1.98
C LYS A 252 1.21 15.58 -2.81
N ILE A 253 0.88 14.36 -2.36
CA ILE A 253 1.20 13.11 -3.04
C ILE A 253 0.58 13.08 -4.44
N SER A 254 -0.74 13.29 -4.58
CA SER A 254 -1.42 13.28 -5.88
C SER A 254 -0.86 14.29 -6.86
N LYS A 255 -0.57 15.52 -6.41
CA LYS A 255 -0.01 16.54 -7.30
C LYS A 255 1.35 16.13 -7.84
N LEU A 256 2.20 15.55 -7.00
CA LEU A 256 3.54 15.14 -7.40
C LEU A 256 3.50 13.87 -8.26
N ALA A 257 2.69 12.88 -7.90
CA ALA A 257 2.47 11.68 -8.71
C ALA A 257 1.97 12.04 -10.12
N TYR A 258 1.01 12.98 -10.22
CA TYR A 258 0.51 13.47 -11.51
C TYR A 258 1.61 14.14 -12.35
N PHE A 259 2.49 14.92 -11.70
CA PHE A 259 3.63 15.55 -12.37
C PHE A 259 4.59 14.52 -12.98
N TYR A 260 4.86 13.43 -12.28
CA TYR A 260 5.63 12.28 -12.80
C TYR A 260 4.86 11.40 -13.81
N GLY A 261 3.59 11.70 -14.11
CA GLY A 261 2.78 10.91 -15.03
C GLY A 261 2.16 9.63 -14.43
N TYR A 262 2.08 9.54 -13.09
CA TYR A 262 1.49 8.41 -12.37
C TYR A 262 0.14 8.74 -11.72
N TYR A 263 -0.60 7.69 -11.37
CA TYR A 263 -1.84 7.77 -10.60
C TYR A 263 -1.65 7.21 -9.20
N VAL A 264 -2.46 7.70 -8.25
CA VAL A 264 -2.46 7.23 -6.86
C VAL A 264 -3.58 6.22 -6.66
N VAL A 265 -3.29 5.10 -6.00
CA VAL A 265 -4.29 4.10 -5.67
C VAL A 265 -5.24 4.63 -4.59
N GLU A 266 -6.56 4.56 -4.86
CA GLU A 266 -7.58 5.09 -3.95
C GLU A 266 -8.10 4.07 -2.93
N ARG A 267 -7.97 2.77 -3.22
CA ARG A 267 -8.56 1.70 -2.40
C ARG A 267 -7.79 1.40 -1.11
N PHE A 268 -6.57 1.90 -0.97
CA PHE A 268 -5.71 1.70 0.19
C PHE A 268 -5.24 3.04 0.77
N VAL A 269 -5.18 3.09 2.09
CA VAL A 269 -4.96 4.32 2.88
C VAL A 269 -3.91 4.05 3.94
N GLY A 270 -3.23 5.10 4.39
CA GLY A 270 -2.44 5.04 5.63
C GLY A 270 -3.37 5.00 6.84
N HIS A 271 -2.81 4.69 8.00
CA HIS A 271 -3.57 4.49 9.23
C HIS A 271 -2.75 4.95 10.45
N GLY A 272 -3.43 5.16 11.58
CA GLY A 272 -2.77 5.18 12.87
C GLY A 272 -2.23 3.79 13.21
N ILE A 273 -1.09 3.77 13.90
CA ILE A 273 -0.40 2.57 14.36
C ILE A 273 0.12 2.82 15.79
N GLY A 274 0.01 1.82 16.65
CA GLY A 274 0.35 1.96 18.07
C GLY A 274 0.21 0.64 18.80
N THR A 275 -0.50 0.65 19.94
CA THR A 275 -0.92 -0.60 20.59
C THR A 275 -1.94 -1.37 19.75
N MET A 276 -2.66 -0.66 18.88
CA MET A 276 -3.48 -1.23 17.80
C MET A 276 -2.72 -1.21 16.47
N TYR A 277 -2.82 -2.30 15.72
CA TYR A 277 -2.12 -2.44 14.44
C TYR A 277 -2.64 -1.44 13.39
N HIS A 278 -3.97 -1.37 13.22
CA HIS A 278 -4.64 -0.36 12.41
C HIS A 278 -5.65 0.40 13.26
N SER A 279 -5.52 1.73 13.31
CA SER A 279 -6.45 2.62 14.01
C SER A 279 -6.71 3.90 13.21
N GLU A 280 -7.61 4.74 13.70
CA GLU A 280 -7.65 6.12 13.25
C GLU A 280 -6.33 6.85 13.55
N PRO A 281 -6.00 7.91 12.80
CA PRO A 281 -6.72 8.43 11.63
C PRO A 281 -6.48 7.61 10.36
N LEU A 282 -7.47 7.56 9.47
CA LEU A 282 -7.26 7.09 8.09
C LEU A 282 -6.61 8.21 7.26
N ILE A 283 -5.52 7.91 6.57
CA ILE A 283 -4.74 8.87 5.79
C ILE A 283 -4.89 8.57 4.31
N LEU A 284 -5.70 9.39 3.61
CA LEU A 284 -5.86 9.27 2.17
C LEU A 284 -4.57 9.73 1.45
N HIS A 285 -4.08 8.91 0.53
CA HIS A 285 -2.94 9.24 -0.33
C HIS A 285 -3.32 10.11 -1.52
N HIS A 286 -4.62 10.21 -1.82
CA HIS A 286 -5.12 11.00 -2.93
C HIS A 286 -5.72 12.33 -2.47
N GLY A 287 -5.56 13.38 -3.29
CA GLY A 287 -6.36 14.60 -3.18
C GLY A 287 -7.72 14.35 -3.82
N GLY A 288 -8.82 14.45 -3.07
CA GLY A 288 -10.17 14.31 -3.65
C GLY A 288 -10.37 15.20 -4.88
N TYR A 289 -11.19 14.73 -5.84
CA TYR A 289 -11.45 15.33 -7.15
C TYR A 289 -12.08 16.73 -7.07
N HIS A 290 -11.28 17.74 -6.72
CA HIS A 290 -11.58 19.15 -6.96
C HIS A 290 -10.28 19.82 -7.38
N PHE A 291 -9.95 19.67 -8.66
CA PHE A 291 -9.03 20.58 -9.35
C PHE A 291 -9.81 21.81 -9.81
#